data_AF-A0A946MTQ8-F1
#
_entry.id   AF-A0A946MTQ8-F1
#
_cell.length_a   1.000
_cell.length_b   1.000
_cell.length_c   1.000
_cell.angle_alpha   90.00
_cell.angle_beta   90.00
_cell.angle_gamma   90.00
#
_symmetry.space_group_name_H-M   'P 1'
#
loop_
_entity.id
_entity.type
_entity.pdbx_description
1 polymer ?
#
loop_
_entity_poly.entity_id
_entity_poly.type
_entity_poly.pdbx_seq_one_letter_code
_entity_poly.pdbx_strand_id
1 'polypeptide(L)'
;SFLGENSIAYFDRLGRHAVTVFRLCILVMIAWASVQDLGTVFGFADLTMALLALTNLLALWALYPIAMHLLKDYEQQLAAGSSPRFHCDSLPQESIDPASWPARYKP
;
A
#
# COMPACT_ATOMS: atom_id res chain seq x y z
N SER A 1 -10.68 0.81 15.89
CA SER A 1 -10.91 2.27 15.71
C SER A 1 -9.71 3.04 15.16
N PHE A 2 -8.46 2.56 15.32
CA PHE A 2 -7.24 3.22 14.81
C PHE A 2 -7.17 3.38 13.27
N LEU A 3 -7.74 2.44 12.50
CA LEU A 3 -7.77 2.55 11.03
C LEU A 3 -8.71 3.66 10.54
N GLY A 4 -9.85 3.87 11.22
CA GLY A 4 -10.83 4.91 10.86
C GLY A 4 -10.34 6.32 11.18
N GLU A 5 -9.71 6.53 12.34
CA GLU A 5 -9.17 7.83 12.74
C GLU A 5 -8.04 8.30 11.80
N ASN A 6 -7.16 7.39 11.35
CA ASN A 6 -6.10 7.73 10.40
C ASN A 6 -6.64 8.08 9.02
N SER A 7 -7.68 7.38 8.55
CA SER A 7 -8.36 7.74 7.29
C SER A 7 -8.99 9.13 7.38
N ILE A 8 -9.70 9.43 8.48
CA ILE A 8 -10.34 10.74 8.68
C ILE A 8 -9.30 11.86 8.78
N ALA A 9 -8.17 11.64 9.47
CA ALA A 9 -7.06 12.60 9.52
C ALA A 9 -6.41 12.85 8.15
N TYR A 10 -6.34 11.83 7.29
CA TYR A 10 -5.88 11.98 5.90
C TYR A 10 -6.86 12.80 5.06
N PHE A 11 -8.16 12.54 5.21
CA PHE A 11 -9.21 13.33 4.54
C PHE A 11 -9.28 14.77 5.05
N ASP A 12 -8.98 15.03 6.32
CA ASP A 12 -8.93 16.38 6.89
C ASP A 12 -7.69 17.17 6.41
N ARG A 13 -6.57 16.48 6.16
CA ARG A 13 -5.38 17.06 5.48
C ARG A 13 -5.62 17.34 4.00
N LEU A 14 -6.47 16.55 3.35
CA LEU A 14 -6.91 16.75 1.97
C LEU A 14 -7.91 17.91 1.95
N GLY A 15 -7.39 19.14 2.04
CA GLY A 15 -8.19 20.35 2.29
C GLY A 15 -9.51 20.38 1.51
N ARG A 16 -10.56 20.95 2.12
CA ARG A 16 -11.98 20.94 1.66
C ARG A 16 -12.21 21.00 0.13
N HIS A 17 -11.38 21.72 -0.61
CA HIS A 17 -11.41 21.78 -2.08
C HIS A 17 -11.11 20.44 -2.77
N ALA A 18 -10.15 19.64 -2.29
CA ALA A 18 -9.80 18.33 -2.85
C ALA A 18 -10.98 17.34 -2.76
N VAL A 19 -11.67 17.32 -1.62
CA VAL A 19 -12.87 16.49 -1.43
C VAL A 19 -14.01 16.92 -2.38
N THR A 20 -14.21 18.23 -2.57
CA THR A 20 -15.21 18.73 -3.51
C THR A 20 -14.87 18.39 -4.96
N VAL A 21 -13.60 18.53 -5.37
CA VAL A 21 -13.14 18.13 -6.71
C VAL A 21 -13.34 16.64 -6.93
N PHE A 22 -12.97 15.79 -5.96
CA PHE A 22 -13.19 14.35 -6.05
C PHE A 22 -14.68 13.99 -6.25
N ARG A 23 -15.58 14.63 -5.49
CA ARG A 23 -17.03 14.44 -5.67
C ARG A 23 -17.50 14.85 -7.06
N LEU A 24 -17.04 15.99 -7.57
CA LEU A 24 -17.38 16.45 -8.92
C LEU A 24 -16.87 15.48 -9.99
N CYS A 25 -15.65 14.98 -9.86
CA CYS A 25 -15.09 13.96 -10.76
C CYS A 25 -15.94 12.68 -10.76
N ILE A 26 -16.36 12.18 -9.60
CA ILE A 26 -17.24 11.00 -9.50
C ILE A 26 -18.57 11.28 -10.21
N LEU A 27 -19.19 12.44 -9.98
CA LEU A 27 -20.47 12.77 -10.61
C LEU A 27 -20.36 12.81 -12.14
N VAL A 28 -19.31 13.43 -12.67
CA VAL A 28 -19.03 13.45 -14.12
C VAL A 28 -18.79 12.04 -14.65
N MET A 29 -18.01 11.22 -13.93
CA MET A 29 -17.73 9.84 -14.32
C MET A 29 -18.99 8.97 -14.34
N ILE A 30 -19.90 9.13 -13.37
CA ILE A 30 -21.18 8.42 -13.34
C ILE A 30 -22.07 8.86 -14.51
N ALA A 31 -22.16 10.17 -14.76
CA ALA A 31 -22.92 10.69 -15.90
C ALA A 31 -22.38 10.16 -17.23
N TRP A 32 -21.05 10.10 -17.38
CA TRP A 32 -20.40 9.52 -18.55
C TRP A 32 -20.67 8.00 -18.68
N ALA A 33 -20.52 7.25 -17.59
CA ALA A 33 -20.76 5.81 -17.56
C ALA A 33 -22.22 5.45 -17.91
N SER A 34 -23.18 6.31 -17.56
CA SER A 34 -24.59 6.11 -17.90
C SER A 34 -24.87 6.16 -19.40
N VAL A 35 -23.97 6.75 -20.20
CA VAL A 35 -24.10 6.83 -21.67
C VAL A 35 -23.30 5.72 -22.37
N GLN A 36 -22.42 5.02 -21.64
CA GLN A 36 -21.59 3.96 -22.20
C GLN A 36 -22.26 2.59 -22.10
N ASP A 37 -21.97 1.73 -23.08
CA ASP A 37 -22.39 0.34 -23.05
C ASP A 37 -21.61 -0.46 -22.01
N LEU A 38 -22.24 -1.53 -21.51
CA LEU A 38 -21.66 -2.46 -20.53
C LEU A 38 -20.26 -2.94 -20.97
N GLY A 39 -20.07 -3.24 -22.25
CA GLY A 39 -18.79 -3.70 -22.79
C GLY A 39 -17.65 -2.68 -22.63
N THR A 40 -17.92 -1.39 -22.86
CA THR A 40 -16.91 -0.32 -22.69
C THR A 40 -16.56 -0.12 -21.23
N VAL A 41 -17.57 -0.19 -20.33
CA VAL A 41 -17.36 -0.04 -18.89
C VAL A 41 -16.54 -1.20 -18.33
N PHE A 42 -16.85 -2.44 -18.73
CA PHE A 42 -16.06 -3.61 -18.32
C PHE A 42 -14.64 -3.57 -18.90
N GLY A 43 -14.46 -3.23 -20.17
CA GLY A 43 -13.13 -3.10 -20.76
C GLY A 43 -12.27 -2.02 -20.10
N PHE A 44 -12.88 -0.90 -19.69
CA PHE A 44 -12.18 0.13 -18.92
C PHE A 44 -11.85 -0.35 -17.50
N ALA A 45 -12.79 -1.03 -16.83
CA ALA A 45 -12.56 -1.60 -15.51
C ALA A 45 -11.41 -2.62 -15.53
N ASP A 46 -11.40 -3.53 -16.50
CA ASP A 46 -10.34 -4.52 -16.69
C ASP A 46 -8.99 -3.86 -16.96
N LEU A 47 -8.95 -2.79 -17.76
CA LEU A 47 -7.73 -2.02 -17.99
C LEU A 47 -7.21 -1.38 -16.69
N THR A 48 -8.10 -0.74 -15.91
CA THR A 48 -7.70 -0.12 -14.64
C THR A 48 -7.22 -1.17 -13.63
N MET A 49 -7.88 -2.33 -13.59
CA MET A 49 -7.49 -3.44 -12.73
C MET A 49 -6.14 -4.03 -13.16
N ALA A 50 -5.92 -4.19 -14.46
CA ALA A 50 -4.64 -4.61 -15.02
C ALA A 50 -3.52 -3.60 -14.72
N LEU A 51 -3.78 -2.29 -14.82
CA LEU A 51 -2.80 -1.25 -14.52
C LEU A 51 -2.46 -1.20 -13.02
N LEU A 52 -3.46 -1.34 -12.16
CA LEU A 52 -3.27 -1.42 -10.71
C LEU A 52 -2.45 -2.67 -10.34
N ALA A 53 -2.81 -3.82 -10.91
CA ALA A 53 -2.09 -5.08 -10.72
C ALA A 53 -0.65 -4.97 -11.21
N LEU A 54 -0.43 -4.36 -12.39
CA LEU A 54 0.91 -4.14 -12.94
C LEU A 54 1.73 -3.23 -12.03
N THR A 55 1.15 -2.13 -11.53
CA THR A 55 1.84 -1.22 -10.61
C THR A 55 2.24 -1.93 -9.32
N ASN A 56 1.33 -2.73 -8.75
CA ASN A 56 1.63 -3.52 -7.56
C ASN A 56 2.70 -4.59 -7.85
N LEU A 57 2.67 -5.21 -9.02
CA LEU A 57 3.66 -6.20 -9.43
C LEU A 57 5.05 -5.57 -9.60
N LEU A 58 5.13 -4.37 -10.18
CA LEU A 58 6.37 -3.60 -10.28
C LEU A 58 6.89 -3.19 -8.90
N ALA A 59 6.00 -2.77 -7.99
CA ALA A 59 6.38 -2.46 -6.61
C ALA A 59 6.92 -3.70 -5.88
N LEU A 60 6.24 -4.85 -6.00
CA LEU A 60 6.70 -6.13 -5.46
C LEU A 60 8.03 -6.56 -6.08
N TRP A 61 8.23 -6.33 -7.38
CA TRP A 61 9.48 -6.65 -8.05
C TRP A 61 10.64 -5.79 -7.53
N ALA A 62 10.41 -4.49 -7.34
CA ALA A 62 11.39 -3.60 -6.72
C ALA A 62 11.69 -3.98 -5.26
N LEU A 63 10.69 -4.48 -4.52
CA LEU A 63 10.82 -4.91 -3.13
C LEU A 63 11.34 -6.34 -2.97
N TYR A 64 11.36 -7.13 -4.04
CA TYR A 64 11.79 -8.53 -4.06
C TYR A 64 13.17 -8.78 -3.42
N PRO A 65 14.25 -8.01 -3.73
CA PRO A 65 15.54 -8.24 -3.08
C PRO A 65 15.46 -8.05 -1.55
N ILE A 66 14.77 -7.00 -1.10
CA ILE A 66 14.58 -6.67 0.31
C ILE A 66 13.81 -7.79 1.02
N ALA A 67 12.71 -8.23 0.41
CA ALA A 67 11.87 -9.30 0.94
C ALA A 67 12.63 -10.63 1.05
N MET A 68 13.52 -10.93 0.11
CA MET A 68 14.35 -12.13 0.14
C MET A 68 15.42 -12.07 1.24
N HIS A 69 16.06 -10.90 1.46
CA HIS A 69 16.98 -10.71 2.58
C HIS A 69 16.26 -10.88 3.92
N LEU A 70 15.10 -10.24 4.07
CA LEU A 70 14.26 -10.35 5.25
C LEU A 70 13.85 -11.80 5.55
N LEU A 71 13.46 -12.55 4.51
CA LEU A 71 13.05 -13.95 4.64
C LEU A 71 14.21 -14.84 5.08
N LYS A 72 15.41 -14.63 4.54
CA LYS A 72 16.61 -15.38 4.97
C LYS A 72 16.95 -15.13 6.43
N ASP A 73 16.88 -13.89 6.89
CA ASP A 73 17.12 -13.55 8.29
C ASP A 73 16.08 -14.21 9.21
N TYR A 74 14.81 -14.21 8.78
CA TYR A 74 13.74 -14.89 9.48
C TYR A 74 13.97 -16.41 9.57
N GLU A 75 14.33 -17.06 8.46
CA GLU A 75 14.62 -18.50 8.42
C GLU A 75 15.83 -18.86 9.29
N GLN A 76 16.87 -18.03 9.31
CA GLN A 76 18.04 -18.22 10.18
C GLN A 76 17.67 -18.12 11.66
N GLN A 77 16.86 -17.13 12.04
CA GLN A 77 16.39 -16.97 13.43
C GLN A 77 15.51 -18.15 13.86
N LEU A 78 14.63 -18.62 12.96
CA LEU A 78 13.77 -19.77 13.19
C LEU A 78 14.58 -21.05 13.36
N ALA A 79 15.59 -21.28 12.50
CA ALA A 79 16.48 -22.42 12.57
C ALA A 79 17.38 -22.41 13.83
N ALA A 80 17.73 -21.23 14.33
CA ALA A 80 18.47 -21.05 15.58
C ALA A 80 17.63 -21.29 16.85
N GLY A 81 16.34 -21.66 16.72
CA GLY A 81 15.43 -21.92 17.84
C GLY A 81 15.08 -20.68 18.66
N SER A 82 15.44 -19.49 18.18
CA SER A 82 15.12 -18.21 18.82
C SER A 82 13.78 -17.69 18.33
N SER A 83 13.03 -16.99 19.18
CA SER A 83 11.81 -16.30 18.76
C SER A 83 12.17 -15.25 17.71
N PRO A 84 11.70 -15.34 16.45
CA PRO A 84 12.10 -14.45 15.40
C PRO A 84 11.68 -13.02 15.75
N ARG A 85 12.65 -12.11 15.83
CA ARG A 85 12.46 -10.69 16.10
C ARG A 85 13.21 -9.91 15.05
N PHE A 86 12.45 -9.20 14.22
CA PHE A 86 13.01 -8.27 13.26
C PHE A 86 13.69 -7.11 13.99
N HIS A 87 15.00 -6.95 13.79
CA HIS A 87 15.75 -5.77 14.22
C HIS A 87 16.12 -4.98 12.97
N CYS A 88 15.84 -3.67 12.93
CA CYS A 88 16.24 -2.83 11.78
C CYS A 88 17.76 -2.88 11.52
N ASP A 89 18.56 -3.16 12.54
CA ASP A 89 20.02 -3.31 12.44
C ASP A 89 20.48 -4.57 11.68
N SER A 90 19.58 -5.53 11.41
CA SER A 90 19.90 -6.78 10.69
C SER A 90 20.12 -6.54 9.19
N LEU A 91 19.60 -5.43 8.64
CA LEU A 91 19.67 -5.07 7.23
C LEU A 91 20.39 -3.72 7.04
N PRO A 92 21.72 -3.64 7.29
CA PRO A 92 22.46 -2.38 7.26
C PRO A 92 22.67 -1.78 5.86
N GLN A 93 22.43 -2.55 4.78
CA GLN A 93 22.56 -2.06 3.39
C GLN A 93 21.27 -1.48 2.80
N GLU A 94 20.14 -1.68 3.46
CA GLU A 94 18.81 -1.32 2.95
C GLU A 94 18.34 -0.10 3.74
N SER A 95 18.02 1.01 3.08
CA SER A 95 17.60 2.27 3.72
C SER A 95 16.19 2.15 4.32
N ILE A 96 16.02 1.28 5.31
CA ILE A 96 14.77 1.09 6.02
C ILE A 96 14.65 2.23 7.03
N ASP A 97 13.65 3.09 6.85
CA ASP A 97 13.37 4.18 7.77
C ASP A 97 13.07 3.61 9.17
N PRO A 98 13.86 3.94 10.21
CA PRO A 98 13.64 3.49 11.58
C PRO A 98 12.25 3.86 12.13
N ALA A 99 11.59 4.89 11.57
CA ALA A 99 10.22 5.24 11.93
C ALA A 99 9.19 4.17 11.52
N SER A 100 9.52 3.35 10.52
CA SER A 100 8.66 2.27 10.01
C SER A 100 8.56 1.10 11.00
N TRP A 101 9.53 0.95 11.91
CA TRP A 101 9.57 -0.13 12.89
C TRP A 101 10.03 0.39 14.26
N PRO A 102 9.18 1.16 14.99
CA PRO A 102 9.56 1.71 16.28
C PRO A 102 9.87 0.57 17.26
N ALA A 103 11.09 0.53 17.79
CA ALA A 103 11.59 -0.50 18.71
C ALA A 103 10.85 -0.58 20.06
N ARG A 104 9.69 0.06 20.21
CA ARG A 104 8.98 0.28 21.46
C ARG A 104 7.64 -0.44 21.49
N TYR A 105 7.68 -1.76 21.62
CA TYR A 105 6.57 -2.47 22.26
C TYR A 105 6.75 -2.33 23.78
N LYS A 106 5.99 -1.41 24.40
CA LYS A 106 5.82 -1.39 25.85
C LYS A 106 4.71 -2.40 26.20
N PRO A 107 4.95 -3.32 27.16
CA PRO A 107 3.92 -4.23 27.66
C PRO A 107 2.76 -3.46 28.30
#